data_AF-A0A4V2LZ90-F1
#
_entry.id   AF-A0A4V2LZ90-F1
#
_cell.length_a   1.000
_cell.length_b   1.000
_cell.length_c   1.000
_cell.angle_alpha   90.00
_cell.angle_beta   90.00
_cell.angle_gamma   90.00
#
_symmetry.space_group_name_H-M   'P 1'
#
loop_
_entity.id
_entity.type
_entity.pdbx_description
1 polymer ?
#
loop_
_entity_poly.entity_id
_entity_poly.type
_entity_poly.pdbx_seq_one_letter_code
_entity_poly.pdbx_strand_id
1 'polypeptide(L)'
;MPAAEIFIQATETDPDVIARGAVQEAHERLMSGLAELTTAQPVTQGAEPWSAELVDFCLHEVRRYLVTADRNLYAPASEDDETRLLVEALRVGAAALNAQIDEIAAAGPVDVARLGMMITAALDAQLQIEESVLLPALAGLPGVDPSSLAADLRAYLAGEQVEQPTVIDVRRIARGGRHPRVFARYARLAPGEAFILVNSHDPKPLRREFEAIHAGAFSWDYLRAGPDEWHVRIGRVASDA
;
A
#
# COMPACT_ATOMS: atom_id res chain seq x y z
N MET A 1 31.68 -15.65 19.50
CA MET A 1 30.96 -16.75 18.83
C MET A 1 29.48 -16.50 19.08
N PRO A 2 28.74 -15.91 18.13
CA PRO A 2 27.29 -15.80 18.27
C PRO A 2 26.71 -17.22 18.23
N ALA A 3 25.79 -17.51 19.15
CA ALA A 3 25.09 -18.79 19.20
C ALA A 3 24.26 -18.92 17.91
N ALA A 4 24.50 -19.99 17.15
CA ALA A 4 23.63 -20.34 16.04
C ALA A 4 22.28 -20.77 16.62
N GLU A 5 21.23 -19.99 16.38
CA GLU A 5 19.87 -20.38 16.72
C GLU A 5 19.47 -21.56 15.83
N ILE A 6 19.25 -22.71 16.45
CA ILE A 6 18.79 -23.92 15.79
C ILE A 6 17.26 -23.84 15.74
N PHE A 7 16.71 -23.46 14.60
CA PHE A 7 15.28 -23.53 14.34
C PHE A 7 14.91 -24.97 13.97
N ILE A 8 13.98 -25.57 14.70
CA ILE A 8 13.38 -26.87 14.36
C ILE A 8 12.27 -26.58 13.36
N GLN A 9 12.34 -27.17 12.17
CA GLN A 9 11.30 -27.02 11.13
C GLN A 9 9.93 -27.45 11.66
N ALA A 10 8.89 -26.67 11.33
CA ALA A 10 7.47 -26.94 11.62
C ALA A 10 7.00 -26.80 13.09
N THR A 11 7.61 -25.91 13.89
CA THR A 11 7.08 -25.47 15.20
C THR A 11 6.51 -24.05 15.14
N GLU A 12 5.79 -23.60 16.17
CA GLU A 12 5.27 -22.22 16.29
C GLU A 12 6.35 -21.12 16.19
N THR A 13 7.61 -21.50 16.36
CA THR A 13 8.80 -20.62 16.28
C THR A 13 9.47 -20.60 14.91
N ASP A 14 9.00 -21.40 13.95
CA ASP A 14 9.53 -21.43 12.58
C ASP A 14 9.20 -20.10 11.87
N PRO A 15 10.19 -19.35 11.35
CA PRO A 15 9.97 -18.08 10.67
C PRO A 15 8.94 -18.14 9.53
N ASP A 16 8.87 -19.25 8.79
CA ASP A 16 7.90 -19.45 7.71
C ASP A 16 6.47 -19.68 8.25
N VAL A 17 6.34 -20.34 9.40
CA VAL A 17 5.05 -20.51 10.08
C VAL A 17 4.58 -19.17 10.62
N ILE A 18 5.48 -18.42 11.25
CA ILE A 18 5.22 -17.09 11.80
C ILE A 18 4.78 -16.10 10.71
N ALA A 19 5.49 -16.07 9.58
CA ALA A 19 5.16 -15.19 8.46
C ALA A 19 3.78 -15.50 7.88
N ARG A 20 3.47 -16.78 7.65
CA ARG A 20 2.15 -17.21 7.17
C ARG A 20 1.04 -16.86 8.17
N GLY A 21 1.28 -17.06 9.46
CA GLY A 21 0.33 -16.66 10.51
C GLY A 21 0.02 -15.16 10.48
N ALA A 22 1.03 -14.30 10.31
CA ALA A 22 0.82 -12.85 10.21
C ALA A 22 0.03 -12.44 8.96
N VAL A 23 0.22 -13.15 7.83
CA VAL A 23 -0.58 -12.94 6.61
C VAL A 23 -2.04 -13.31 6.85
N GLN A 24 -2.29 -14.50 7.41
CA GLN A 24 -3.64 -14.98 7.72
C GLN A 24 -4.36 -14.07 8.71
N GLU A 25 -3.69 -13.59 9.75
CA GLU A 25 -4.25 -12.62 10.70
C GLU A 25 -4.64 -11.30 10.00
N ALA A 26 -3.82 -10.81 9.07
CA ALA A 26 -4.15 -9.64 8.26
C ALA A 26 -5.39 -9.87 7.38
N HIS A 27 -5.53 -11.06 6.79
CA HIS A 27 -6.69 -11.43 5.98
C HIS A 27 -7.96 -11.52 6.81
N GLU A 28 -7.90 -12.19 7.96
CA GLU A 28 -9.02 -12.30 8.89
C GLU A 28 -9.51 -10.92 9.35
N ARG A 29 -8.58 -10.02 9.69
CA ARG A 29 -8.92 -8.63 10.06
C ARG A 29 -9.66 -7.91 8.94
N LEU A 30 -9.18 -8.00 7.71
CA LEU A 30 -9.81 -7.35 6.55
C LEU A 30 -11.21 -7.90 6.28
N MET A 31 -11.34 -9.22 6.25
CA MET A 31 -12.59 -9.88 5.95
C MET A 31 -13.63 -9.70 7.06
N SER A 32 -13.21 -9.70 8.33
CA SER A 32 -14.10 -9.39 9.46
C SER A 32 -14.60 -7.95 9.39
N GLY A 33 -13.71 -6.98 9.14
CA GLY A 33 -14.09 -5.57 9.02
C GLY A 33 -15.05 -5.32 7.85
N LEU A 34 -14.78 -5.90 6.69
CA LEU A 34 -15.69 -5.81 5.54
C LEU A 34 -17.01 -6.54 5.79
N ALA A 35 -17.01 -7.70 6.45
CA ALA A 35 -18.23 -8.43 6.77
C ALA A 35 -19.13 -7.61 7.70
N GLU A 36 -18.57 -7.02 8.75
CA GLU A 36 -19.30 -6.11 9.65
C GLU A 36 -19.91 -4.94 8.86
N LEU A 37 -19.10 -4.28 8.04
CA LEU A 37 -19.51 -3.12 7.26
C LEU A 37 -20.40 -3.45 6.07
N THR A 38 -20.48 -4.69 5.58
CA THR A 38 -21.36 -5.04 4.44
C THR A 38 -22.65 -5.74 4.86
N THR A 39 -22.67 -6.41 6.01
CA THR A 39 -23.86 -7.10 6.54
C THR A 39 -24.73 -6.20 7.42
N ALA A 40 -24.16 -5.17 8.05
CA ALA A 40 -24.87 -4.21 8.87
C ALA A 40 -25.63 -3.15 8.04
N GLN A 41 -26.57 -3.55 7.19
CA GLN A 41 -27.50 -2.58 6.59
C GLN A 41 -28.47 -2.05 7.67
N PRO A 42 -28.60 -0.72 7.86
CA PRO A 42 -29.58 -0.19 8.81
C PRO A 42 -31.00 -0.41 8.28
N VAL A 43 -31.81 -1.14 9.03
CA VAL A 43 -33.18 -1.51 8.65
C VAL A 43 -34.10 -0.29 8.55
N THR A 44 -33.82 0.84 9.23
CA THR A 44 -34.78 1.96 9.28
C THR A 44 -34.27 3.39 9.52
N GLN A 45 -32.98 3.69 9.78
CA GLN A 45 -32.54 5.09 9.97
C GLN A 45 -31.02 5.25 9.84
N GLY A 46 -30.58 6.15 8.94
CA GLY A 46 -29.18 6.61 8.83
C GLY A 46 -28.32 5.85 7.80
N ALA A 47 -28.59 6.01 6.50
CA ALA A 47 -27.75 5.42 5.45
C ALA A 47 -26.37 6.10 5.27
N GLU A 48 -26.27 7.38 5.64
CA GLU A 48 -25.06 8.21 5.43
C GLU A 48 -23.83 7.78 6.28
N PRO A 49 -23.92 7.56 7.60
CA PRO A 49 -22.75 7.25 8.43
C PRO A 49 -22.09 5.93 8.05
N TRP A 50 -22.91 4.91 7.79
CA TRP A 50 -22.46 3.58 7.42
C TRP A 50 -21.74 3.57 6.06
N SER A 51 -22.27 4.28 5.07
CA SER A 51 -21.62 4.38 3.75
C SER A 51 -20.24 5.05 3.83
N ALA A 52 -20.08 6.05 4.70
CA ALA A 52 -18.80 6.70 4.93
C ALA A 52 -17.79 5.77 5.62
N GLU A 53 -18.21 4.97 6.59
CA GLU A 53 -17.35 3.99 7.27
C GLU A 53 -16.86 2.90 6.31
N LEU A 54 -17.73 2.38 5.44
CA LEU A 54 -17.34 1.40 4.42
C LEU A 54 -16.36 2.00 3.41
N VAL A 55 -16.63 3.22 2.92
CA VAL A 55 -15.71 3.93 2.02
C VAL A 55 -14.36 4.17 2.70
N ASP A 56 -14.35 4.61 3.95
CA ASP A 56 -13.14 4.86 4.74
C ASP A 56 -12.32 3.57 4.94
N PHE A 57 -12.98 2.46 5.30
CA PHE A 57 -12.33 1.17 5.45
C PHE A 57 -11.69 0.69 4.13
N CYS A 58 -12.41 0.81 3.01
CA CYS A 58 -11.87 0.49 1.70
C CYS A 58 -10.66 1.37 1.34
N LEU A 59 -10.72 2.68 1.61
CA LEU A 59 -9.65 3.63 1.29
C LEU A 59 -8.40 3.42 2.14
N HIS A 60 -8.55 3.06 3.42
CA HIS A 60 -7.45 3.08 4.38
C HIS A 60 -6.96 1.71 4.83
N GLU A 61 -7.84 0.72 4.99
CA GLU A 61 -7.42 -0.63 5.39
C GLU A 61 -7.16 -1.52 4.16
N VAL A 62 -8.13 -1.63 3.23
CA VAL A 62 -7.98 -2.50 2.05
C VAL A 62 -6.83 -2.02 1.15
N ARG A 63 -6.74 -0.72 0.84
CA ARG A 63 -5.61 -0.20 0.04
C ARG A 63 -4.27 -0.37 0.72
N ARG A 64 -4.19 -0.13 2.04
CA ARG A 64 -2.93 -0.29 2.79
C ARG A 64 -2.45 -1.72 2.71
N TYR A 65 -3.37 -2.68 2.84
CA TYR A 65 -3.04 -4.09 2.66
C TYR A 65 -2.55 -4.39 1.23
N LEU A 66 -3.28 -3.98 0.17
CA LEU A 66 -2.87 -4.26 -1.22
C LEU A 66 -1.46 -3.73 -1.53
N VAL A 67 -1.10 -2.56 -1.00
CA VAL A 67 0.25 -1.99 -1.12
C VAL A 67 1.28 -2.83 -0.35
N THR A 68 0.91 -3.28 0.85
CA THR A 68 1.78 -4.12 1.71
C THR A 68 2.01 -5.49 1.07
N ALA A 69 0.97 -6.11 0.51
CA ALA A 69 1.04 -7.37 -0.22
C ALA A 69 1.91 -7.23 -1.48
N ASP A 70 1.75 -6.16 -2.27
CA ASP A 70 2.60 -5.96 -3.46
C ASP A 70 4.08 -5.85 -3.10
N ARG A 71 4.39 -5.13 -2.02
CA ARG A 71 5.77 -4.93 -1.56
C ARG A 71 6.38 -6.21 -1.00
N ASN A 72 5.66 -6.91 -0.13
CA ASN A 72 6.24 -7.94 0.73
C ASN A 72 5.99 -9.36 0.21
N LEU A 73 4.95 -9.56 -0.58
CA LEU A 73 4.60 -10.86 -1.15
C LEU A 73 4.87 -10.90 -2.66
N TYR A 74 4.35 -9.93 -3.40
CA TYR A 74 4.36 -10.00 -4.86
C TYR A 74 5.72 -9.63 -5.46
N ALA A 75 6.37 -8.56 -4.98
CA ALA A 75 7.65 -8.13 -5.52
C ALA A 75 8.73 -9.22 -5.40
N PRO A 76 8.95 -9.84 -4.22
CA PRO A 76 9.91 -10.93 -4.09
C PRO A 76 9.54 -12.16 -4.94
N ALA A 77 8.25 -12.57 -4.96
CA ALA A 77 7.82 -13.68 -5.80
C ALA A 77 7.99 -13.40 -7.30
N SER A 78 7.83 -12.15 -7.75
CA SER A 78 7.96 -11.84 -9.18
C SER A 78 9.37 -12.01 -9.75
N GLU A 79 10.38 -12.15 -8.89
CA GLU A 79 11.76 -12.44 -9.29
C GLU A 79 11.97 -13.91 -9.65
N ASP A 80 11.06 -14.80 -9.24
CA ASP A 80 11.11 -16.22 -9.54
C ASP A 80 10.26 -16.60 -10.77
N ASP A 81 10.80 -17.46 -11.63
CA ASP A 81 10.17 -17.81 -12.91
C ASP A 81 8.86 -18.59 -12.75
N GLU A 82 8.72 -19.42 -11.71
CA GLU A 82 7.54 -20.25 -11.47
C GLU A 82 6.36 -19.45 -10.93
N THR A 83 6.63 -18.42 -10.12
CA THR A 83 5.58 -17.60 -9.47
C THR A 83 5.28 -16.29 -10.20
N ARG A 84 6.13 -15.85 -11.13
CA ARG A 84 5.97 -14.57 -11.85
C ARG A 84 4.63 -14.39 -12.57
N LEU A 85 4.11 -15.39 -13.29
CA LEU A 85 2.82 -15.26 -13.98
C LEU A 85 1.64 -15.20 -12.99
N LEU A 86 1.73 -15.90 -11.86
CA LEU A 86 0.76 -15.81 -10.78
C LEU A 86 0.76 -14.39 -10.19
N VAL A 87 1.94 -13.83 -9.92
CA VAL A 87 2.08 -12.47 -9.42
C VAL A 87 1.53 -11.44 -10.41
N GLU A 88 1.77 -11.62 -11.71
CA GLU A 88 1.20 -10.72 -12.72
C GLU A 88 -0.34 -10.75 -12.70
N ALA A 89 -0.95 -11.92 -12.55
CA ALA A 89 -2.40 -12.06 -12.39
C ALA A 89 -2.92 -11.41 -11.10
N LEU A 90 -2.23 -11.62 -9.96
CA LEU A 90 -2.58 -10.98 -8.68
C LEU A 90 -2.48 -9.46 -8.76
N ARG A 91 -1.47 -8.91 -9.44
CA ARG A 91 -1.34 -7.46 -9.67
C ARG A 91 -2.46 -6.89 -10.53
N VAL A 92 -2.93 -7.64 -11.53
CA VAL A 92 -4.13 -7.25 -12.30
C VAL A 92 -5.38 -7.22 -11.42
N GLY A 93 -5.56 -8.23 -10.56
CA GLY A 93 -6.64 -8.27 -9.57
C GLY A 93 -6.59 -7.09 -8.58
N ALA A 94 -5.41 -6.81 -8.03
CA ALA A 94 -5.19 -5.67 -7.13
C ALA A 94 -5.45 -4.32 -7.83
N ALA A 95 -5.09 -4.18 -9.11
CA ALA A 95 -5.39 -2.98 -9.88
C ALA A 95 -6.91 -2.81 -10.10
N ALA A 96 -7.64 -3.91 -10.35
CA ALA A 96 -9.10 -3.89 -10.46
C ALA A 96 -9.77 -3.52 -9.13
N LEU A 97 -9.30 -4.08 -8.01
CA LEU A 97 -9.75 -3.72 -6.67
C LEU A 97 -9.51 -2.23 -6.38
N ASN A 98 -8.31 -1.70 -6.68
CA ASN A 98 -8.02 -0.28 -6.50
C ASN A 98 -8.97 0.61 -7.32
N ALA A 99 -9.30 0.22 -8.56
CA ALA A 99 -10.26 0.94 -9.38
C ALA A 99 -11.68 0.91 -8.79
N GLN A 100 -12.12 -0.22 -8.23
CA GLN A 100 -13.40 -0.31 -7.51
C GLN A 100 -13.40 0.55 -6.24
N ILE A 101 -12.27 0.66 -5.53
CA ILE A 101 -12.13 1.54 -4.37
C ILE A 101 -12.12 3.02 -4.82
N ASP A 102 -11.59 3.37 -5.98
CA ASP A 102 -11.72 4.72 -6.53
C ASP A 102 -13.19 5.02 -6.87
N GLU A 103 -13.93 4.03 -7.40
CA GLU A 103 -15.35 4.16 -7.74
C GLU A 103 -16.22 4.31 -6.49
N ILE A 104 -16.01 3.50 -5.44
CA ILE A 104 -16.80 3.57 -4.21
C ILE A 104 -16.63 4.92 -3.49
N ALA A 105 -15.43 5.52 -3.56
CA ALA A 105 -15.15 6.83 -2.99
C ALA A 105 -15.87 7.99 -3.69
N ALA A 106 -16.27 7.81 -4.95
CA ALA A 106 -17.04 8.78 -5.72
C ALA A 106 -18.54 8.43 -5.83
N ALA A 107 -18.96 7.30 -5.25
CA ALA A 107 -20.29 6.75 -5.40
C ALA A 107 -21.34 7.44 -4.51
N GLY A 108 -22.60 7.41 -4.95
CA GLY A 108 -23.73 7.74 -4.08
C GLY A 108 -24.06 6.59 -3.10
N PRO A 109 -24.82 6.85 -2.02
CA PRO A 109 -25.03 5.87 -0.94
C PRO A 109 -25.59 4.50 -1.39
N VAL A 110 -26.40 4.47 -2.45
CA VAL A 110 -26.98 3.23 -3.00
C VAL A 110 -25.91 2.37 -3.67
N ASP A 111 -24.98 2.99 -4.40
CA ASP A 111 -23.91 2.29 -5.11
C ASP A 111 -22.81 1.81 -4.16
N VAL A 112 -22.60 2.50 -3.04
CA VAL A 112 -21.62 2.11 -2.00
C VAL A 112 -21.85 0.69 -1.50
N ALA A 113 -23.11 0.32 -1.20
CA ALA A 113 -23.43 -1.03 -0.73
C ALA A 113 -23.08 -2.11 -1.76
N ARG A 114 -23.46 -1.88 -3.02
CA ARG A 114 -23.19 -2.80 -4.14
C ARG A 114 -21.70 -2.93 -4.40
N LEU A 115 -20.98 -1.81 -4.50
CA LEU A 115 -19.54 -1.78 -4.72
C LEU A 115 -18.78 -2.42 -3.55
N GLY A 116 -19.24 -2.19 -2.31
CA GLY A 116 -18.70 -2.86 -1.12
C GLY A 116 -18.78 -4.37 -1.22
N MET A 117 -19.94 -4.93 -1.55
CA MET A 117 -20.08 -6.39 -1.77
C MET A 117 -19.19 -6.91 -2.89
N MET A 118 -19.04 -6.16 -3.98
CA MET A 118 -18.14 -6.52 -5.09
C MET A 118 -16.67 -6.53 -4.65
N ILE A 119 -16.24 -5.52 -3.89
CA ILE A 119 -14.89 -5.43 -3.32
C ILE A 119 -14.66 -6.60 -2.36
N THR A 120 -15.61 -6.89 -1.46
CA THR A 120 -15.50 -8.03 -0.53
C THR A 120 -15.31 -9.35 -1.25
N ALA A 121 -16.11 -9.63 -2.29
CA ALA A 121 -15.99 -10.87 -3.05
C ALA A 121 -14.69 -10.96 -3.87
N ALA A 122 -14.26 -9.84 -4.46
CA ALA A 122 -13.01 -9.80 -5.23
C ALA A 122 -11.77 -9.91 -4.33
N LEU A 123 -11.80 -9.27 -3.15
CA LEU A 123 -10.74 -9.37 -2.16
C LEU A 123 -10.65 -10.80 -1.62
N ASP A 124 -11.78 -11.40 -1.22
CA ASP A 124 -11.81 -12.80 -0.74
C ASP A 124 -11.13 -13.75 -1.73
N ALA A 125 -11.48 -13.67 -3.02
CA ALA A 125 -10.86 -14.48 -4.06
C ALA A 125 -9.34 -14.24 -4.17
N GLN A 126 -8.88 -12.98 -4.05
CA GLN A 126 -7.47 -12.63 -4.07
C GLN A 126 -6.73 -13.22 -2.86
N LEU A 127 -7.27 -13.04 -1.64
CA LEU A 127 -6.69 -13.55 -0.40
C LEU A 127 -6.61 -15.08 -0.41
N GLN A 128 -7.62 -15.76 -0.96
CA GLN A 128 -7.59 -17.21 -1.12
C GLN A 128 -6.47 -17.67 -2.07
N ILE A 129 -6.20 -16.95 -3.16
CA ILE A 129 -5.07 -17.26 -4.06
C ILE A 129 -3.75 -17.04 -3.33
N GLU A 130 -3.64 -15.96 -2.57
CA GLU A 130 -2.43 -15.69 -1.78
C GLU A 130 -2.18 -16.82 -0.78
N GLU A 131 -3.18 -17.21 0.00
CA GLU A 131 -3.04 -18.24 1.02
C GLU A 131 -2.79 -19.64 0.46
N SER A 132 -3.56 -20.04 -0.56
CA SER A 132 -3.54 -21.42 -1.07
C SER A 132 -2.45 -21.67 -2.10
N VAL A 133 -1.96 -20.64 -2.76
CA VAL A 133 -1.00 -20.76 -3.87
C VAL A 133 0.29 -20.00 -3.61
N LEU A 134 0.20 -18.69 -3.32
CA LEU A 134 1.40 -17.85 -3.22
C LEU A 134 2.23 -18.15 -1.97
N LEU A 135 1.60 -18.22 -0.78
CA LEU A 135 2.31 -18.46 0.48
C LEU A 135 3.08 -19.79 0.50
N PRO A 136 2.52 -20.92 0.03
CA PRO A 136 3.29 -22.16 -0.10
C PRO A 136 4.46 -22.03 -1.09
N ALA A 137 4.28 -21.26 -2.18
CA ALA A 137 5.32 -21.08 -3.20
C ALA A 137 6.45 -20.14 -2.76
N LEU A 138 6.17 -19.22 -1.84
CA LEU A 138 7.19 -18.34 -1.23
C LEU A 138 8.16 -19.10 -0.33
N ALA A 139 7.71 -20.22 0.26
CA ALA A 139 8.52 -21.02 1.17
C ALA A 139 9.72 -21.64 0.41
N GLY A 140 10.92 -21.14 0.71
CA GLY A 140 12.17 -21.63 0.11
C GLY A 140 12.68 -20.83 -1.09
N LEU A 141 12.03 -19.72 -1.48
CA LEU A 141 12.58 -18.82 -2.51
C LEU A 141 13.77 -18.02 -1.97
N PRO A 142 14.89 -17.93 -2.71
CA PRO A 142 16.15 -17.31 -2.24
C PRO A 142 16.12 -15.77 -2.08
N GLY A 143 14.97 -15.12 -2.24
CA GLY A 143 14.79 -13.66 -2.08
C GLY A 143 13.75 -13.28 -1.02
N VAL A 144 13.16 -14.26 -0.33
CA VAL A 144 12.11 -14.03 0.68
C VAL A 144 12.73 -14.21 2.06
N ASP A 145 12.70 -13.16 2.88
CA ASP A 145 12.99 -13.26 4.31
C ASP A 145 11.67 -13.35 5.10
N PRO A 146 11.30 -14.53 5.62
CA PRO A 146 10.06 -14.71 6.36
C PRO A 146 9.99 -13.84 7.62
N SER A 147 11.13 -13.57 8.27
CA SER A 147 11.15 -12.76 9.50
C SER A 147 10.86 -11.30 9.20
N SER A 148 11.45 -10.75 8.13
CA SER A 148 11.15 -9.40 7.65
C SER A 148 9.69 -9.27 7.19
N LEU A 149 9.19 -10.26 6.43
CA LEU A 149 7.78 -10.30 6.01
C LEU A 149 6.83 -10.26 7.21
N ALA A 150 7.09 -11.10 8.22
CA ALA A 150 6.27 -11.14 9.43
C ALA A 150 6.35 -9.83 10.24
N ALA A 151 7.50 -9.18 10.29
CA ALA A 151 7.65 -7.88 10.97
C ALA A 151 6.83 -6.79 10.27
N ASP A 152 6.92 -6.72 8.94
CA ASP A 152 6.20 -5.73 8.15
C ASP A 152 4.67 -5.90 8.23
N LEU A 153 4.18 -7.14 8.22
CA LEU A 153 2.75 -7.40 8.37
C LEU A 153 2.24 -7.11 9.78
N ARG A 154 3.06 -7.32 10.82
CA ARG A 154 2.71 -6.88 12.17
C ARG A 154 2.66 -5.38 12.31
N ALA A 155 3.58 -4.64 11.67
CA ALA A 155 3.51 -3.19 11.61
C ALA A 155 2.20 -2.73 10.93
N TYR A 156 1.83 -3.38 9.81
CA TYR A 156 0.52 -3.18 9.17
C TYR A 156 -0.67 -3.46 10.12
N LEU A 157 -0.65 -4.58 10.86
CA LEU A 157 -1.70 -4.99 11.80
C LEU A 157 -1.82 -4.04 12.99
N ALA A 158 -0.69 -3.55 13.49
CA ALA A 158 -0.62 -2.57 14.56
C ALA A 158 -1.11 -1.18 14.14
N GLY A 159 -1.44 -0.98 12.86
CA GLY A 159 -1.81 0.32 12.30
C GLY A 159 -0.63 1.28 12.27
N GLU A 160 0.61 0.78 12.35
CA GLU A 160 1.79 1.60 12.17
C GLU A 160 1.78 2.11 10.74
N GLN A 161 1.56 3.41 10.61
CA GLN A 161 1.64 4.14 9.36
C GLN A 161 3.10 4.08 8.90
N VAL A 162 3.47 3.04 8.17
CA VAL A 162 4.56 3.19 7.20
C VAL A 162 3.97 4.02 6.06
N GLU A 163 3.81 5.32 6.29
CA GLU A 163 3.51 6.29 5.24
C GLU A 163 4.54 6.06 4.15
N GLN A 164 4.13 5.39 3.08
CA GLN A 164 4.93 5.32 1.88
C GLN A 164 4.62 6.59 1.10
N PRO A 165 5.53 7.58 1.10
CA PRO A 165 5.33 8.79 0.33
C PRO A 165 5.09 8.41 -1.14
N THR A 166 3.94 8.81 -1.68
CA THR A 166 3.55 8.50 -3.07
C THR A 166 4.70 8.77 -4.04
N VAL A 167 5.04 7.83 -4.92
CA VAL A 167 6.13 8.06 -5.88
C VAL A 167 5.60 8.71 -7.16
N ILE A 168 6.16 9.86 -7.54
CA ILE A 168 5.96 10.53 -8.83
C ILE A 168 7.24 10.40 -9.65
N ASP A 169 7.23 9.52 -10.64
CA ASP A 169 8.29 9.41 -11.63
C ASP A 169 8.06 10.38 -12.80
N VAL A 170 8.75 11.52 -12.78
CA VAL A 170 8.62 12.53 -13.85
C VAL A 170 9.35 12.15 -15.13
N ARG A 171 10.16 11.08 -15.14
CA ARG A 171 10.79 10.56 -16.37
C ARG A 171 9.73 10.04 -17.34
N ARG A 172 8.60 9.57 -16.81
CA ARG A 172 7.44 9.07 -17.57
C ARG A 172 6.48 10.18 -18.03
N ILE A 173 6.75 11.44 -17.67
CA ILE A 173 5.89 12.58 -17.97
C ILE A 173 6.57 13.49 -19.00
N ALA A 174 5.81 13.94 -20.00
CA ALA A 174 6.26 14.91 -20.98
C ALA A 174 6.78 16.19 -20.28
N ARG A 175 7.86 16.78 -20.79
CA ARG A 175 8.62 17.85 -20.12
C ARG A 175 7.75 19.00 -19.59
N GLY A 176 6.76 19.46 -20.37
CA GLY A 176 5.86 20.56 -19.97
C GLY A 176 4.85 20.21 -18.86
N GLY A 177 4.55 18.92 -18.66
CA GLY A 177 3.57 18.46 -17.67
C GLY A 177 4.16 18.09 -16.30
N ARG A 178 5.49 18.11 -16.15
CA ARG A 178 6.18 17.65 -14.94
C ARG A 178 5.86 18.54 -13.74
N HIS A 179 6.12 19.84 -13.85
CA HIS A 179 5.92 20.79 -12.74
C HIS A 179 4.45 20.87 -12.31
N PRO A 180 3.47 21.04 -13.23
CA PRO A 180 2.06 21.08 -12.84
C PRO A 180 1.61 19.82 -12.08
N ARG A 181 2.07 18.63 -12.47
CA ARG A 181 1.73 17.38 -11.79
C ARG A 181 2.28 17.31 -10.37
N VAL A 182 3.54 17.75 -10.18
CA VAL A 182 4.19 17.76 -8.88
C VAL A 182 3.50 18.76 -7.94
N PHE A 183 3.25 19.99 -8.39
CA PHE A 183 2.55 21.00 -7.59
C PHE A 183 1.12 20.60 -7.25
N ALA A 184 0.39 19.98 -8.19
CA ALA A 184 -0.95 19.46 -7.93
C ALA A 184 -0.95 18.35 -6.88
N ARG A 185 0.09 17.50 -6.81
CA ARG A 185 0.22 16.51 -5.74
C ARG A 185 0.53 17.19 -4.41
N TYR A 186 1.49 18.10 -4.39
CA TYR A 186 1.87 18.83 -3.18
C TYR A 186 0.69 19.58 -2.56
N ALA A 187 -0.16 20.22 -3.38
CA ALA A 187 -1.35 20.92 -2.94
C ALA A 187 -2.37 20.03 -2.20
N ARG A 188 -2.34 18.70 -2.42
CA ARG A 188 -3.22 17.72 -1.77
C ARG A 188 -2.63 17.08 -0.52
N LEU A 189 -1.38 17.37 -0.18
CA LEU A 189 -0.77 16.83 1.04
C LEU A 189 -1.38 17.49 2.29
N ALA A 190 -1.74 16.68 3.28
CA ALA A 190 -1.98 17.16 4.64
C ALA A 190 -0.64 17.56 5.32
N PRO A 191 -0.65 18.39 6.37
CA PRO A 191 0.55 18.68 7.14
C PRO A 191 1.19 17.40 7.70
N GLY A 192 2.50 17.24 7.52
CA GLY A 192 3.23 16.01 7.90
C GLY A 192 3.39 15.00 6.76
N GLU A 193 2.51 15.03 5.76
CA GLU A 193 2.59 14.09 4.62
C GLU A 193 3.69 14.46 3.62
N ALA A 194 4.14 13.46 2.85
CA ALA A 194 5.11 13.65 1.78
C ALA A 194 4.89 12.71 0.58
N PHE A 195 5.58 13.01 -0.52
CA PHE A 195 5.68 12.15 -1.71
C PHE A 195 7.14 12.09 -2.21
N ILE A 196 7.52 11.05 -2.95
CA ILE A 196 8.87 10.93 -3.55
C ILE A 196 8.80 11.35 -5.01
N LEU A 197 9.65 12.28 -5.40
CA LEU A 197 9.92 12.63 -6.79
C LEU A 197 11.09 11.79 -7.31
N VAL A 198 10.91 11.12 -8.46
CA VAL A 198 11.98 10.43 -9.20
C VAL A 198 12.29 11.18 -10.49
N ASN A 199 13.55 11.60 -10.66
CA ASN A 199 14.01 12.34 -11.83
C ASN A 199 15.34 11.78 -12.37
N SER A 200 15.65 12.05 -13.64
CA SER A 200 16.90 11.61 -14.30
C SER A 200 18.11 12.50 -14.00
N HIS A 201 17.92 13.57 -13.24
CA HIS A 201 18.94 14.56 -12.88
C HIS A 201 18.47 15.33 -11.64
N ASP A 202 19.37 16.09 -11.02
CA ASP A 202 19.05 16.91 -9.86
C ASP A 202 17.94 17.94 -10.17
N PRO A 203 16.77 17.87 -9.52
CA PRO A 203 15.63 18.76 -9.75
C PRO A 203 15.80 20.18 -9.17
N LYS A 204 16.99 20.80 -9.28
CA LYS A 204 17.27 22.16 -8.78
C LYS A 204 16.28 23.24 -9.25
N PRO A 205 15.85 23.26 -10.53
CA PRO A 205 14.90 24.28 -10.99
C PRO A 205 13.55 24.18 -10.26
N LEU A 206 13.05 22.95 -10.07
CA LEU A 206 11.82 22.67 -9.36
C LEU A 206 11.94 23.05 -7.88
N ARG A 207 13.07 22.72 -7.23
CA ARG A 207 13.35 23.14 -5.85
C ARG A 207 13.25 24.65 -5.67
N ARG A 208 13.88 25.42 -6.57
CA ARG A 208 13.84 26.90 -6.52
C ARG A 208 12.41 27.43 -6.66
N GLU A 209 11.58 26.78 -7.46
CA GLU A 209 10.18 27.15 -7.62
C GLU A 209 9.37 26.85 -6.34
N PHE A 210 9.64 25.73 -5.66
CA PHE A 210 9.10 25.45 -4.33
C PHE A 210 9.53 26.48 -3.29
N GLU A 211 10.81 26.86 -3.28
CA GLU A 211 11.35 27.90 -2.39
C GLU A 211 10.66 29.25 -2.62
N ALA A 212 10.34 29.60 -3.87
CA ALA A 212 9.66 30.85 -4.20
C ALA A 212 8.17 30.87 -3.82
N ILE A 213 7.46 29.74 -3.97
CA ILE A 213 5.99 29.67 -3.81
C ILE A 213 5.57 29.22 -2.40
N HIS A 214 6.36 28.36 -1.76
CA HIS A 214 6.00 27.68 -0.51
C HIS A 214 7.06 27.87 0.60
N ALA A 215 7.81 28.98 0.58
CA ALA A 215 8.86 29.27 1.55
C ALA A 215 8.44 28.94 3.00
N GLY A 216 9.21 28.07 3.68
CA GLY A 216 8.97 27.67 5.06
C GLY A 216 7.82 26.68 5.30
N ALA A 217 7.08 26.27 4.25
CA ALA A 217 5.93 25.36 4.36
C ALA A 217 6.18 23.95 3.81
N PHE A 218 7.34 23.69 3.20
CA PHE A 218 7.71 22.38 2.63
C PHE A 218 9.03 21.85 3.17
N SER A 219 9.20 20.52 3.13
CA SER A 219 10.48 19.82 3.32
C SER A 219 11.01 19.29 2.00
N TRP A 220 12.34 19.13 1.90
CA TRP A 220 13.01 18.68 0.69
C TRP A 220 14.23 17.82 1.04
N ASP A 221 14.06 16.51 1.02
CA ASP A 221 15.06 15.56 1.48
C ASP A 221 15.53 14.69 0.32
N TYR A 222 16.84 14.67 0.07
CA TYR A 222 17.41 13.77 -0.93
C TYR A 222 17.49 12.35 -0.37
N LEU A 223 16.71 11.43 -0.92
CA LEU A 223 16.76 10.01 -0.59
C LEU A 223 17.82 9.27 -1.42
N ARG A 224 18.00 9.71 -2.68
CA ARG A 224 19.03 9.20 -3.59
C ARG A 224 19.54 10.34 -4.45
N ALA A 225 20.86 10.50 -4.47
CA ALA A 225 21.56 11.43 -5.34
C ALA A 225 22.52 10.63 -6.23
N GLY A 226 22.00 9.97 -7.27
CA GLY A 226 22.82 9.28 -8.25
C GLY A 226 23.51 10.26 -9.22
N PRO A 227 24.24 9.75 -10.22
CA PRO A 227 24.34 10.39 -11.52
C PRO A 227 23.13 10.04 -12.41
N ASP A 228 22.59 8.81 -12.31
CA ASP A 228 21.56 8.28 -13.23
C ASP A 228 20.11 8.45 -12.73
N GLU A 229 19.93 8.54 -11.40
CA GLU A 229 18.61 8.62 -10.78
C GLU A 229 18.62 9.43 -9.48
N TRP A 230 17.66 10.33 -9.36
CA TRP A 230 17.49 11.24 -8.23
C TRP A 230 16.15 11.01 -7.58
N HIS A 231 16.15 10.66 -6.29
CA HIS A 231 14.95 10.51 -5.48
C HIS A 231 14.91 11.60 -4.42
N VAL A 232 13.83 12.37 -4.40
CA VAL A 232 13.63 13.48 -3.47
C VAL A 232 12.31 13.31 -2.76
N ARG A 233 12.32 13.22 -1.43
CA ARG A 233 11.10 13.34 -0.62
C ARG A 233 10.72 14.81 -0.51
N ILE A 234 9.51 15.13 -0.94
CA ILE A 234 8.92 16.47 -0.87
C ILE A 234 7.72 16.39 0.07
N GLY A 235 7.81 17.06 1.22
CA GLY A 235 6.78 17.01 2.27
C GLY A 235 6.18 18.37 2.57
N ARG A 236 5.00 18.38 3.19
CA ARG A 236 4.41 19.57 3.79
C ARG A 236 4.77 19.59 5.28
N VAL A 237 5.36 20.69 5.75
CA VAL A 237 5.75 20.81 7.17
C VAL A 237 4.51 20.73 8.06
N ALA A 238 4.56 19.91 9.11
CA ALA A 238 3.50 19.87 10.12
C ALA A 238 3.41 21.25 10.80
N SER A 239 2.22 21.84 10.80
CA SER A 239 1.98 23.05 11.58
C SER A 239 1.85 22.62 13.04
N ASP A 240 2.81 22.99 13.88
CA ASP A 240 2.62 22.90 15.34
C ASP A 240 1.43 23.79 15.71
N ALA A 241 0.33 23.16 16.09
CA ALA A 241 -0.85 23.78 16.68
C ALA A 241 -0.98 23.32 18.14
#